data_AF-A0A381SP89-F1
#
_entry.id   AF-A0A381SP89-F1
#
_cell.length_a   1.000
_cell.length_b   1.000
_cell.length_c   1.000
_cell.angle_alpha   90.00
_cell.angle_beta   90.00
_cell.angle_gamma   90.00
#
_symmetry.space_group_name_H-M   'P 1'
#
loop_
_entity.id
_entity.type
_entity.pdbx_description
1 polymer ?
#
loop_
_entity_poly.entity_id
_entity_poly.type
_entity_poly.pdbx_seq_one_letter_code
_entity_poly.pdbx_strand_id
1 'polypeptide(L)'
;MNKGSLVHEDYFDLFKNNNINYNKYTSSQIQPSSLDLTLSEECYEIEASFLSPNTDIRDKLTNFINKKIDLNEVYIFKKNITYIVRLNEKLNLKNDIFGKCNPKSSTGRLDIFCRTILNFSDEYEKIPINYNGEIFLEITPRSFNIALKKGDSLNQMRLIYKNHEYVEDESLHNFHKIDPIIFDEFGNKNVADISSGLKISVDLKKINKTSAYIAKDNAPILHYDKINSHKVTDFWDTIKTKDDYLIIKPGKFYILKSKQKIRIPKTMAGEMKPYDTGIGDFRVHYAGFFDPGFGDPFGSYAVLEVKTNEVPFILHDGQVIAKIQYEKLNKETKVVYGSNIKSNYQNQALALSKHFETLRN
;
A
#
# COMPACT_ATOMS: atom_id res chain seq x y z
N MET A 1 -22.27 0.94 20.56
CA MET A 1 -21.95 1.60 19.28
C MET A 1 -20.96 0.75 18.52
N ASN A 2 -21.08 0.68 17.19
CA ASN A 2 -20.11 -0.04 16.37
C ASN A 2 -18.74 0.65 16.47
N LYS A 3 -17.66 -0.12 16.47
CA LYS A 3 -16.28 0.36 16.62
C LYS A 3 -15.32 -0.45 15.74
N GLY A 4 -14.16 0.12 15.42
CA GLY A 4 -13.10 -0.58 14.68
C GLY A 4 -13.24 -0.57 13.15
N SER A 5 -12.25 -1.17 12.48
CA SER A 5 -12.18 -1.30 11.02
C SER A 5 -13.15 -2.36 10.51
N LEU A 6 -13.83 -2.08 9.40
CA LEU A 6 -14.79 -3.01 8.80
C LEU A 6 -14.08 -4.22 8.18
N VAL A 7 -14.74 -5.37 8.21
CA VAL A 7 -14.24 -6.63 7.67
C VAL A 7 -14.91 -7.00 6.35
N HIS A 8 -14.36 -8.02 5.68
CA HIS A 8 -14.79 -8.56 4.40
C HIS A 8 -16.32 -8.63 4.22
N GLU A 9 -17.04 -9.19 5.20
CA GLU A 9 -18.50 -9.35 5.14
C GLU A 9 -19.24 -8.01 5.11
N ASP A 10 -18.73 -6.99 5.80
CA ASP A 10 -19.38 -5.69 5.84
C ASP A 10 -19.34 -4.98 4.47
N TYR A 11 -18.30 -5.18 3.67
CA TYR A 11 -18.22 -4.57 2.34
C TYR A 11 -19.29 -5.13 1.40
N PHE A 12 -19.65 -6.42 1.51
CA PHE A 12 -20.80 -6.96 0.76
C PHE A 12 -22.10 -6.28 1.15
N ASP A 13 -22.31 -6.05 2.45
CA ASP A 13 -23.50 -5.34 2.94
C ASP A 13 -23.52 -3.89 2.42
N LEU A 14 -22.36 -3.22 2.38
CA LEU A 14 -22.24 -1.86 1.83
C LEU A 14 -22.56 -1.81 0.32
N PHE A 15 -22.13 -2.80 -0.47
CA PHE A 15 -22.53 -2.90 -1.88
C PHE A 15 -24.03 -3.18 -2.02
N LYS A 16 -24.55 -4.15 -1.27
CA LYS A 16 -25.97 -4.54 -1.29
C LYS A 16 -26.90 -3.37 -0.94
N ASN A 17 -26.49 -2.52 -0.01
CA ASN A 17 -27.25 -1.37 0.46
C ASN A 17 -26.96 -0.07 -0.34
N ASN A 18 -26.19 -0.15 -1.43
CA ASN A 18 -25.78 1.00 -2.26
C ASN A 18 -25.02 2.09 -1.47
N ASN A 19 -24.32 1.72 -0.39
CA ASN A 19 -23.37 2.60 0.29
C ASN A 19 -22.04 2.68 -0.46
N ILE A 20 -21.68 1.62 -1.18
CA ILE A 20 -20.65 1.63 -2.22
C ILE A 20 -21.36 1.32 -3.54
N ASN A 21 -21.30 2.25 -4.48
CA ASN A 21 -22.05 2.21 -5.72
C ASN A 21 -21.10 1.85 -6.88
N TYR A 22 -21.08 0.56 -7.22
CA TYR A 22 -20.47 0.01 -8.42
C TYR A 22 -20.98 -1.43 -8.60
N ASN A 23 -21.84 -1.67 -9.59
CA ASN A 23 -22.55 -2.95 -9.74
C ASN A 23 -21.74 -4.05 -10.45
N LYS A 24 -20.57 -3.72 -11.01
CA LYS A 24 -19.69 -4.68 -11.72
C LYS A 24 -18.50 -5.14 -10.86
N TYR A 25 -18.58 -4.95 -9.54
CA TYR A 25 -17.52 -5.37 -8.65
C TYR A 25 -17.35 -6.90 -8.66
N THR A 26 -16.13 -7.38 -8.43
CA THR A 26 -15.86 -8.80 -8.23
C THR A 26 -15.56 -9.08 -6.76
N SER A 27 -15.86 -10.30 -6.30
CA SER A 27 -15.54 -10.71 -4.92
C SER A 27 -14.04 -10.61 -4.62
N SER A 28 -13.18 -10.77 -5.63
CA SER A 28 -11.72 -10.64 -5.49
C SER A 28 -11.26 -9.21 -5.18
N GLN A 29 -12.09 -8.18 -5.39
CA GLN A 29 -11.77 -6.82 -4.97
C GLN A 29 -11.86 -6.64 -3.46
N ILE A 30 -12.74 -7.39 -2.80
CA ILE A 30 -12.95 -7.29 -1.35
C ILE A 30 -11.86 -8.10 -0.66
N GLN A 31 -10.97 -7.40 0.05
CA GLN A 31 -9.91 -7.99 0.86
C GLN A 31 -10.45 -8.31 2.28
N PRO A 32 -9.66 -8.96 3.16
CA PRO A 32 -10.09 -9.25 4.53
C PRO A 32 -10.58 -8.03 5.33
N SER A 33 -9.94 -6.86 5.17
CA SER A 33 -10.34 -5.63 5.86
C SER A 33 -10.12 -4.37 5.01
N SER A 34 -10.23 -4.49 3.68
CA SER A 34 -10.11 -3.38 2.73
C SER A 34 -10.81 -3.71 1.40
N LEU A 35 -10.96 -2.72 0.52
CA LEU A 35 -11.51 -2.87 -0.83
C LEU A 35 -10.53 -2.30 -1.86
N ASP A 36 -10.20 -3.10 -2.86
CA ASP A 36 -9.47 -2.65 -4.05
C ASP A 36 -10.34 -1.72 -4.91
N LEU A 37 -9.85 -0.50 -5.13
CA LEU A 37 -10.50 0.51 -5.96
C LEU A 37 -10.02 0.39 -7.40
N THR A 38 -10.93 0.56 -8.36
CA THR A 38 -10.64 0.32 -9.78
C THR A 38 -10.75 1.59 -10.62
N LEU A 39 -9.83 1.74 -11.58
CA LEU A 39 -9.83 2.86 -12.51
C LEU A 39 -11.09 2.82 -13.40
N SER A 40 -11.76 3.94 -13.59
CA SER A 40 -12.78 4.09 -14.63
C SER A 40 -12.17 4.41 -16.00
N GLU A 41 -13.00 4.62 -17.01
CA GLU A 41 -12.62 5.13 -18.33
C GLU A 41 -12.15 6.59 -18.30
N GLU A 42 -12.54 7.37 -17.30
CA GLU A 42 -12.33 8.82 -17.27
C GLU A 42 -10.96 9.19 -16.68
N CYS A 43 -10.06 9.69 -17.53
CA CYS A 43 -8.69 10.07 -17.18
C CYS A 43 -8.29 11.43 -17.74
N TYR A 44 -7.46 12.13 -16.98
CA TYR A 44 -6.94 13.45 -17.32
C TYR A 44 -5.44 13.50 -17.03
N GLU A 45 -4.65 13.98 -17.99
CA GLU A 45 -3.31 14.48 -17.71
C GLU A 45 -3.43 15.89 -17.14
N ILE A 46 -2.76 16.16 -16.03
CA ILE A 46 -2.85 17.44 -15.31
C ILE A 46 -1.50 18.10 -15.13
N GLU A 47 -1.50 19.43 -15.05
CA GLU A 47 -0.28 20.22 -14.85
C GLU A 47 0.27 20.11 -13.41
N ALA A 48 -0.61 20.11 -12.41
CA ALA A 48 -0.23 20.13 -11.01
C ALA A 48 -1.22 19.37 -10.11
N SER A 49 -0.69 18.68 -9.09
CA SER A 49 -1.47 18.05 -8.03
C SER A 49 -2.29 19.07 -7.24
N PHE A 50 -3.47 18.67 -6.76
CA PHE A 50 -4.32 19.55 -5.96
C PHE A 50 -5.24 18.82 -4.98
N LEU A 51 -5.74 19.57 -4.00
CA LEU A 51 -6.83 19.20 -3.10
C LEU A 51 -8.06 20.08 -3.36
N SER A 52 -9.24 19.63 -2.90
CA SER A 52 -10.52 20.32 -3.16
C SER A 52 -11.32 20.54 -1.87
N PRO A 53 -10.83 21.38 -0.93
CA PRO A 53 -11.45 21.54 0.39
C PRO A 53 -12.82 22.23 0.36
N ASN A 54 -13.07 23.10 -0.63
CA ASN A 54 -14.21 24.01 -0.65
C ASN A 54 -15.13 23.81 -1.88
N THR A 55 -14.87 22.82 -2.72
CA THR A 55 -15.57 22.63 -4.00
C THR A 55 -15.48 21.18 -4.48
N ASP A 56 -16.22 20.85 -5.53
CA ASP A 56 -16.11 19.58 -6.22
C ASP A 56 -14.81 19.51 -7.04
N ILE A 57 -14.20 18.33 -7.08
CA ILE A 57 -12.98 18.09 -7.86
C ILE A 57 -13.20 18.45 -9.33
N ARG A 58 -14.38 18.13 -9.87
CA ARG A 58 -14.72 18.39 -11.27
C ARG A 58 -14.59 19.87 -11.62
N ASP A 59 -15.06 20.77 -10.75
CA ASP A 59 -14.98 22.21 -10.98
C ASP A 59 -13.53 22.68 -11.04
N LYS A 60 -12.72 22.25 -10.07
CA LYS A 60 -11.31 22.62 -10.01
C LYS A 60 -10.51 22.03 -11.18
N LEU A 61 -10.81 20.79 -11.56
CA LEU A 61 -10.10 20.06 -12.60
C LEU A 61 -10.16 20.77 -13.95
N THR A 62 -11.26 21.45 -14.28
CA THR A 62 -11.41 22.18 -15.55
C THR A 62 -10.28 23.16 -15.86
N ASN A 63 -9.66 23.73 -14.82
CA ASN A 63 -8.58 24.72 -14.95
C ASN A 63 -7.18 24.12 -15.11
N PHE A 64 -7.01 22.81 -14.92
CA PHE A 64 -5.69 22.16 -14.86
C PHE A 64 -5.53 20.96 -15.81
N ILE A 65 -6.51 20.72 -16.70
CA ILE A 65 -6.43 19.62 -17.68
C ILE A 65 -5.51 20.01 -18.83
N ASN A 66 -4.45 19.24 -19.03
CA ASN A 66 -3.63 19.29 -20.24
C ASN A 66 -4.24 18.43 -21.35
N LYS A 67 -4.72 17.24 -21.00
CA LYS A 67 -5.24 16.26 -21.97
C LYS A 67 -6.31 15.39 -21.34
N LYS A 68 -7.42 15.17 -22.07
CA LYS A 68 -8.41 14.14 -21.74
C LYS A 68 -8.01 12.80 -22.37
N ILE A 69 -8.15 11.72 -21.61
CA ILE A 69 -7.73 10.37 -21.98
C ILE A 69 -8.88 9.43 -21.66
N ASP A 70 -9.20 8.53 -22.61
CA ASP A 70 -10.16 7.44 -22.41
C ASP A 70 -9.39 6.15 -22.09
N LEU A 71 -9.67 5.53 -20.95
CA LEU A 71 -9.06 4.27 -20.50
C LEU A 71 -9.88 3.01 -20.83
N ASN A 72 -10.90 3.11 -21.71
CA ASN A 72 -11.50 1.92 -22.31
C ASN A 72 -10.46 1.10 -23.09
N GLU A 73 -9.48 1.77 -23.69
CA GLU A 73 -8.29 1.17 -24.27
C GLU A 73 -7.06 1.36 -23.37
N VAL A 74 -6.03 0.55 -23.58
CA VAL A 74 -4.77 0.66 -22.82
C VAL A 74 -4.09 1.98 -23.15
N TYR A 75 -3.71 2.73 -22.11
CA TYR A 75 -2.95 3.97 -22.22
C TYR A 75 -1.62 3.89 -21.47
N ILE A 76 -0.57 4.50 -22.03
CA ILE A 76 0.76 4.53 -21.43
C ILE A 76 0.90 5.79 -20.56
N PHE A 77 0.93 5.58 -19.25
CA PHE A 77 1.23 6.61 -18.26
C PHE A 77 2.73 6.81 -18.23
N LYS A 78 3.17 8.02 -18.62
CA LYS A 78 4.58 8.34 -18.72
C LYS A 78 5.17 8.65 -17.34
N LYS A 79 6.43 8.24 -17.16
CA LYS A 79 7.25 8.54 -15.99
C LYS A 79 7.25 10.04 -15.72
N ASN A 80 7.03 10.42 -14.47
CA ASN A 80 6.97 11.79 -13.95
C ASN A 80 5.86 12.68 -14.52
N ILE A 81 4.91 12.12 -15.26
CA ILE A 81 3.69 12.83 -15.66
C ILE A 81 2.57 12.46 -14.69
N THR A 82 1.80 13.46 -14.27
CA THR A 82 0.70 13.30 -13.31
C THR A 82 -0.64 13.20 -14.04
N TYR A 83 -1.42 12.21 -13.63
CA TYR A 83 -2.73 11.91 -14.16
C TYR A 83 -3.75 11.88 -13.03
N ILE A 84 -4.99 12.27 -13.30
CA ILE A 84 -6.14 12.07 -12.44
C ILE A 84 -7.12 11.14 -13.13
N VAL A 85 -7.49 10.06 -12.45
CA VAL A 85 -8.44 9.06 -12.95
C VAL A 85 -9.61 8.96 -11.99
N ARG A 86 -10.85 9.08 -12.50
CA ARG A 86 -12.02 8.80 -11.66
C ARG A 86 -12.07 7.31 -11.34
N LEU A 87 -12.39 6.94 -10.11
CA LEU A 87 -12.57 5.53 -9.73
C LEU A 87 -13.99 5.05 -10.06
N ASN A 88 -14.16 3.75 -10.29
CA ASN A 88 -15.48 3.18 -10.56
C ASN A 88 -16.38 3.20 -9.31
N GLU A 89 -15.78 3.03 -8.13
CA GLU A 89 -16.50 3.02 -6.87
C GLU A 89 -16.88 4.46 -6.44
N LYS A 90 -18.18 4.71 -6.29
CA LYS A 90 -18.74 5.92 -5.68
C LYS A 90 -19.25 5.61 -4.28
N LEU A 91 -19.11 6.54 -3.34
CA LEU A 91 -19.53 6.33 -1.95
C LEU A 91 -20.83 7.07 -1.63
N ASN A 92 -21.58 6.48 -0.70
CA ASN A 92 -22.75 7.05 -0.03
C ASN A 92 -22.78 6.49 1.40
N LEU A 93 -21.74 6.84 2.17
CA LEU A 93 -21.50 6.29 3.51
C LEU A 93 -22.51 6.84 4.52
N LYS A 94 -22.84 6.01 5.52
CA LYS A 94 -23.75 6.32 6.62
C LYS A 94 -23.19 5.73 7.92
N ASN A 95 -23.88 5.96 9.04
CA ASN A 95 -23.57 5.34 10.34
C ASN A 95 -22.20 5.72 10.90
N ASP A 96 -21.79 6.97 10.68
CA ASP A 96 -20.53 7.52 11.18
C ASP A 96 -19.32 6.72 10.73
N ILE A 97 -19.34 6.28 9.46
CA ILE A 97 -18.21 5.60 8.82
C ILE A 97 -17.34 6.64 8.13
N PHE A 98 -16.04 6.56 8.36
CA PHE A 98 -15.01 7.26 7.60
C PHE A 98 -14.06 6.22 6.99
N GLY A 99 -13.00 6.65 6.33
CA GLY A 99 -12.00 5.70 5.84
C GLY A 99 -10.66 6.32 5.50
N LYS A 100 -9.75 5.43 5.14
CA LYS A 100 -8.43 5.76 4.61
C LYS A 100 -8.20 5.00 3.33
N CYS A 101 -7.37 5.54 2.46
CA CYS A 101 -6.90 4.91 1.25
C CYS A 101 -5.39 4.70 1.35
N ASN A 102 -4.88 3.68 0.67
CA ASN A 102 -3.44 3.46 0.54
C ASN A 102 -3.14 2.80 -0.81
N PRO A 103 -1.96 3.03 -1.39
CA PRO A 103 -1.51 2.26 -2.53
C PRO A 103 -1.52 0.75 -2.20
N LYS A 104 -1.84 -0.07 -3.20
CA LYS A 104 -1.65 -1.50 -3.08
C LYS A 104 -0.15 -1.80 -3.00
N SER A 105 0.20 -2.89 -2.32
CA SER A 105 1.60 -3.29 -2.20
C SER A 105 2.25 -3.60 -3.57
N SER A 106 1.48 -4.00 -4.59
CA SER A 106 1.97 -4.11 -5.98
C SER A 106 2.32 -2.76 -6.62
N THR A 107 1.59 -1.71 -6.26
CA THR A 107 1.75 -0.34 -6.73
C THR A 107 3.01 0.30 -6.14
N GLY A 108 3.21 0.13 -4.83
CA GLY A 108 4.41 0.57 -4.13
C GLY A 108 5.67 -0.04 -4.74
N ARG A 109 5.69 -1.37 -4.93
CA ARG A 109 6.80 -2.08 -5.60
C ARG A 109 7.05 -1.69 -7.06
N LEU A 110 6.17 -0.93 -7.70
CA LEU A 110 6.38 -0.38 -9.04
C LEU A 110 6.76 1.10 -9.03
N ASP A 111 6.93 1.67 -7.84
CA ASP A 111 7.24 3.08 -7.66
C ASP A 111 6.21 3.99 -8.32
N ILE A 112 4.93 3.64 -8.17
CA ILE A 112 3.83 4.45 -8.68
C ILE A 112 3.33 5.29 -7.52
N PHE A 113 3.55 6.61 -7.61
CA PHE A 113 2.94 7.54 -6.68
C PHE A 113 1.46 7.66 -6.99
N CYS A 114 0.60 7.30 -6.03
CA CYS A 114 -0.82 7.54 -6.16
C CYS A 114 -1.44 7.97 -4.83
N ARG A 115 -2.46 8.83 -4.92
CA ARG A 115 -3.20 9.36 -3.77
C ARG A 115 -4.64 9.58 -4.17
N THR A 116 -5.59 9.17 -3.33
CA THR A 116 -6.99 9.49 -3.60
C THR A 116 -7.29 10.93 -3.19
N ILE A 117 -8.12 11.60 -3.98
CA ILE A 117 -8.69 12.91 -3.70
C ILE A 117 -10.22 12.80 -3.71
N LEU A 118 -10.86 13.57 -2.83
CA LEU A 118 -12.30 13.56 -2.63
C LEU A 118 -12.84 15.00 -2.66
N ASN A 119 -14.13 15.17 -2.97
CA ASN A 119 -14.77 16.48 -2.92
C ASN A 119 -14.80 16.97 -1.46
N PHE A 120 -14.68 18.28 -1.27
CA PHE A 120 -14.71 18.93 0.06
C PHE A 120 -13.71 18.31 1.06
N SER A 121 -12.51 17.99 0.60
CA SER A 121 -11.45 17.42 1.42
C SER A 121 -10.12 18.17 1.23
N ASP A 122 -9.49 18.48 2.36
CA ASP A 122 -8.19 19.14 2.52
C ASP A 122 -7.05 18.15 2.78
N GLU A 123 -7.33 16.84 2.74
CA GLU A 123 -6.35 15.78 3.00
C GLU A 123 -6.43 14.71 1.91
N TYR A 124 -5.26 14.31 1.38
CA TYR A 124 -5.18 13.15 0.52
C TYR A 124 -5.50 11.87 1.30
N GLU A 125 -6.01 10.86 0.60
CA GLU A 125 -6.14 9.49 1.15
C GLU A 125 -7.07 9.35 2.36
N LYS A 126 -7.79 10.39 2.75
CA LYS A 126 -8.74 10.39 3.85
C LYS A 126 -10.16 10.52 3.33
N ILE A 127 -10.98 9.52 3.63
CA ILE A 127 -12.41 9.55 3.31
C ILE A 127 -13.13 10.23 4.47
N PRO A 128 -13.81 11.37 4.27
CA PRO A 128 -14.57 12.04 5.32
C PRO A 128 -15.66 11.16 5.93
N ILE A 129 -16.08 11.50 7.14
CA ILE A 129 -17.18 10.82 7.80
C ILE A 129 -18.47 10.98 6.98
N ASN A 130 -19.19 9.87 6.78
CA ASN A 130 -20.43 9.82 5.99
C ASN A 130 -20.27 10.40 4.57
N TYR A 131 -19.08 10.28 3.97
CA TYR A 131 -18.81 10.82 2.64
C TYR A 131 -19.78 10.27 1.58
N ASN A 132 -20.30 11.19 0.76
CA ASN A 132 -21.17 10.91 -0.37
C ASN A 132 -20.64 11.62 -1.61
N GLY A 133 -20.09 10.86 -2.55
CA GLY A 133 -19.43 11.44 -3.71
C GLY A 133 -18.54 10.48 -4.46
N GLU A 134 -18.00 10.99 -5.57
CA GLU A 134 -17.01 10.31 -6.37
C GLU A 134 -15.65 10.27 -5.66
N ILE A 135 -14.78 9.34 -6.06
CA ILE A 135 -13.38 9.31 -5.65
C ILE A 135 -12.54 9.41 -6.91
N PHE A 136 -11.51 10.24 -6.87
CA PHE A 136 -10.51 10.29 -7.94
C PHE A 136 -9.17 9.82 -7.39
N LEU A 137 -8.33 9.25 -8.26
CA LEU A 137 -6.98 8.82 -7.95
C LEU A 137 -6.00 9.64 -8.78
N GLU A 138 -5.14 10.37 -8.09
CA GLU A 138 -3.95 10.97 -8.67
C GLU A 138 -2.90 9.87 -8.87
N ILE A 139 -2.25 9.80 -10.03
CA ILE A 139 -1.28 8.77 -10.41
C ILE A 139 -0.08 9.43 -11.09
N THR A 140 1.13 9.15 -10.60
CA THR A 140 2.41 9.56 -11.20
C THR A 140 3.39 8.39 -11.13
N PRO A 141 3.66 7.69 -12.25
CA PRO A 141 4.72 6.69 -12.29
C PRO A 141 6.09 7.34 -12.07
N ARG A 142 6.93 6.79 -11.17
CA ARG A 142 8.24 7.40 -10.85
C ARG A 142 9.43 6.60 -11.37
N SER A 143 9.36 5.27 -11.41
CA SER A 143 10.47 4.46 -11.95
C SER A 143 10.29 4.09 -13.41
N PHE A 144 9.08 3.66 -13.81
CA PHE A 144 8.81 3.08 -15.13
C PHE A 144 7.62 3.75 -15.82
N ASN A 145 7.57 3.71 -17.15
CA ASN A 145 6.33 3.95 -17.89
C ASN A 145 5.40 2.76 -17.67
N ILE A 146 4.11 3.00 -17.39
CA ILE A 146 3.14 1.95 -17.06
C ILE A 146 1.99 1.99 -18.04
N ALA A 147 1.65 0.86 -18.65
CA ALA A 147 0.43 0.71 -19.44
C ALA A 147 -0.72 0.31 -18.51
N LEU A 148 -1.74 1.16 -18.43
CA LEU A 148 -2.94 1.02 -17.59
C LEU A 148 -4.21 1.09 -18.42
N LYS A 149 -5.29 0.51 -17.90
CA LYS A 149 -6.64 0.59 -18.46
C LYS A 149 -7.71 0.61 -17.37
N LYS A 150 -8.95 0.86 -17.77
CA LYS A 150 -10.12 0.71 -16.90
C LYS A 150 -10.15 -0.67 -16.24
N GLY A 151 -10.51 -0.70 -14.96
CA GLY A 151 -10.58 -1.91 -14.15
C GLY A 151 -9.27 -2.27 -13.44
N ASP A 152 -8.12 -1.69 -13.84
CA ASP A 152 -6.89 -1.84 -13.08
C ASP A 152 -7.06 -1.26 -11.67
N SER A 153 -6.43 -1.89 -10.68
CA SER A 153 -6.50 -1.46 -9.28
C SER A 153 -5.10 -1.17 -8.75
N LEU A 154 -4.87 0.10 -8.42
CA LEU A 154 -3.60 0.61 -7.89
C LEU A 154 -3.71 1.02 -6.41
N ASN A 155 -4.94 1.25 -5.92
CA ASN A 155 -5.21 1.78 -4.60
C ASN A 155 -6.34 0.96 -3.95
N GLN A 156 -6.45 1.06 -2.63
CA GLN A 156 -7.41 0.32 -1.82
C GLN A 156 -7.89 1.19 -0.67
N MET A 157 -9.15 1.06 -0.29
CA MET A 157 -9.72 1.76 0.86
C MET A 157 -9.97 0.82 2.04
N ARG A 158 -9.80 1.35 3.25
CA ARG A 158 -10.25 0.74 4.49
C ARG A 158 -11.26 1.66 5.16
N LEU A 159 -12.49 1.17 5.31
CA LEU A 159 -13.56 1.86 6.03
C LEU A 159 -13.55 1.51 7.51
N ILE A 160 -13.92 2.48 8.34
CA ILE A 160 -13.76 2.43 9.79
C ILE A 160 -14.94 3.14 10.46
N TYR A 161 -15.50 2.57 11.53
CA TYR A 161 -16.46 3.29 12.37
C TYR A 161 -15.76 4.40 13.17
N LYS A 162 -16.39 5.57 13.31
CA LYS A 162 -15.84 6.76 14.00
C LYS A 162 -15.23 6.47 15.37
N ASN A 163 -15.83 5.54 16.13
CA ASN A 163 -15.26 5.04 17.38
C ASN A 163 -14.11 4.07 17.09
N HIS A 164 -13.05 4.59 16.48
CA HIS A 164 -11.89 3.81 16.09
C HIS A 164 -10.90 3.73 17.25
N GLU A 165 -10.43 2.52 17.53
CA GLU A 165 -9.41 2.25 18.54
C GLU A 165 -8.19 1.62 17.86
N TYR A 166 -7.08 2.37 17.79
CA TYR A 166 -5.78 1.74 17.63
C TYR A 166 -5.47 0.90 18.87
N VAL A 167 -4.67 -0.15 18.69
CA VAL A 167 -4.18 -0.95 19.81
C VAL A 167 -3.09 -0.16 20.52
N GLU A 168 -3.32 0.15 21.79
CA GLU A 168 -2.33 0.81 22.65
C GLU A 168 -1.08 -0.06 22.84
N ASP A 169 0.08 0.57 23.01
CA ASP A 169 1.37 -0.13 23.09
C ASP A 169 1.40 -1.19 24.21
N GLU A 170 0.87 -0.89 25.39
CA GLU A 170 0.80 -1.84 26.51
C GLU A 170 -0.07 -3.05 26.16
N SER A 171 -1.23 -2.82 25.54
CA SER A 171 -2.12 -3.88 25.07
C SER A 171 -1.43 -4.75 24.01
N LEU A 172 -0.68 -4.15 23.09
CA LEU A 172 0.05 -4.86 22.05
C LEU A 172 1.21 -5.69 22.63
N HIS A 173 1.94 -5.16 23.62
CA HIS A 173 2.95 -5.90 24.37
C HIS A 173 2.35 -7.12 25.07
N ASN A 174 1.23 -6.94 25.77
CA ASN A 174 0.56 -8.03 26.47
C ASN A 174 0.02 -9.08 25.51
N PHE A 175 -0.53 -8.66 24.36
CA PHE A 175 -0.92 -9.57 23.30
C PHE A 175 0.27 -10.39 22.80
N HIS A 176 1.40 -9.75 22.46
CA HIS A 176 2.61 -10.44 21.98
C HIS A 176 3.19 -11.45 23.00
N LYS A 177 2.99 -11.24 24.31
CA LYS A 177 3.43 -12.21 25.32
C LYS A 177 2.74 -13.57 25.15
N ILE A 178 1.44 -13.53 24.87
CA ILE A 178 0.55 -14.71 24.75
C ILE A 178 0.58 -15.26 23.33
N ASP A 179 0.43 -14.39 22.32
CA ASP A 179 0.31 -14.75 20.92
C ASP A 179 1.26 -13.87 20.06
N PRO A 180 2.47 -14.38 19.70
CA PRO A 180 3.55 -13.55 19.15
C PRO A 180 3.27 -12.87 17.81
N ILE A 181 3.35 -11.54 17.75
CA ILE A 181 3.21 -10.76 16.49
C ILE A 181 4.52 -10.56 15.70
N ILE A 182 5.66 -10.94 16.26
CA ILE A 182 6.97 -10.74 15.63
C ILE A 182 7.87 -11.95 15.89
N PHE A 183 8.61 -12.34 14.85
CA PHE A 183 9.41 -13.56 14.83
C PHE A 183 10.80 -13.30 14.23
N ASP A 184 11.76 -14.14 14.61
CA ASP A 184 13.08 -14.20 13.99
C ASP A 184 13.02 -14.92 12.63
N GLU A 185 14.17 -15.08 11.97
CA GLU A 185 14.24 -15.75 10.67
C GLU A 185 13.87 -17.25 10.73
N PHE A 186 13.99 -17.87 11.90
CA PHE A 186 13.67 -19.27 12.16
C PHE A 186 12.20 -19.48 12.56
N GLY A 187 11.43 -18.40 12.73
CA GLY A 187 10.03 -18.46 13.16
C GLY A 187 9.84 -18.56 14.66
N ASN A 188 10.88 -18.31 15.47
CA ASN A 188 10.75 -18.21 16.92
C ASN A 188 10.27 -16.82 17.32
N LYS A 189 9.57 -16.73 18.46
CA LYS A 189 9.18 -15.44 19.05
C LYS A 189 10.38 -14.52 19.23
N ASN A 190 10.28 -13.31 18.69
CA ASN A 190 11.32 -12.28 18.81
C ASN A 190 10.88 -11.16 19.77
N VAL A 191 11.81 -10.33 20.22
CA VAL A 191 11.52 -9.15 21.05
C VAL A 191 10.73 -8.13 20.23
N ALA A 192 9.58 -7.71 20.74
CA ALA A 192 8.77 -6.65 20.16
C ALA A 192 9.19 -5.28 20.72
N ASP A 193 9.87 -4.47 19.90
CA ASP A 193 10.09 -3.05 20.19
C ASP A 193 8.86 -2.25 19.74
N ILE A 194 8.05 -1.81 20.70
CA ILE A 194 6.77 -1.15 20.46
C ILE A 194 6.85 0.26 21.06
N SER A 195 6.60 1.26 20.22
CA SER A 195 6.48 2.66 20.62
C SER A 195 5.65 3.40 19.57
N SER A 196 4.40 3.72 19.92
CA SER A 196 3.37 4.17 18.99
C SER A 196 3.23 3.22 17.78
N GLY A 197 3.18 1.91 18.06
CA GLY A 197 3.21 0.83 17.06
C GLY A 197 4.50 -0.01 17.08
N LEU A 198 4.47 -1.17 16.40
CA LEU A 198 5.59 -2.12 16.32
C LEU A 198 6.68 -1.60 15.39
N LYS A 199 7.88 -1.35 15.89
CA LYS A 199 9.01 -0.89 15.09
C LYS A 199 9.55 -1.99 14.18
N ILE A 200 9.85 -1.62 12.94
CA ILE A 200 10.35 -2.52 11.90
C ILE A 200 11.73 -2.05 11.45
N SER A 201 12.69 -2.97 11.51
CA SER A 201 14.06 -2.74 11.06
C SER A 201 14.34 -3.41 9.72
N VAL A 202 15.31 -2.88 8.99
CA VAL A 202 15.73 -3.39 7.68
C VAL A 202 16.72 -4.55 7.78
N ASP A 203 16.61 -5.53 6.89
CA ASP A 203 17.61 -6.59 6.69
C ASP A 203 18.60 -6.20 5.60
N LEU A 204 19.86 -5.98 5.98
CA LEU A 204 20.96 -5.79 5.04
C LEU A 204 22.09 -6.82 5.24
N LYS A 205 21.96 -7.74 6.19
CA LYS A 205 22.99 -8.71 6.50
C LYS A 205 22.82 -9.98 5.69
N LYS A 206 23.42 -10.01 4.50
CA LYS A 206 23.47 -11.22 3.68
C LYS A 206 24.79 -11.36 2.93
N ILE A 207 25.68 -12.18 3.47
CA ILE A 207 26.85 -12.63 2.72
C ILE A 207 26.36 -13.42 1.49
N ASN A 208 26.72 -12.95 0.29
CA ASN A 208 26.51 -13.60 -1.01
C ASN A 208 25.06 -13.81 -1.49
N LYS A 209 24.04 -13.18 -0.88
CA LYS A 209 22.64 -13.19 -1.37
C LYS A 209 22.15 -11.77 -1.68
N THR A 210 21.12 -11.66 -2.51
CA THR A 210 20.49 -10.37 -2.82
C THR A 210 19.86 -9.77 -1.56
N SER A 211 20.28 -8.55 -1.24
CA SER A 211 19.81 -7.77 -0.08
C SER A 211 18.75 -6.74 -0.49
N ALA A 212 18.84 -6.21 -1.71
CA ALA A 212 17.89 -5.24 -2.24
C ALA A 212 17.77 -5.32 -3.77
N TYR A 213 16.72 -4.71 -4.31
CA TYR A 213 16.62 -4.37 -5.73
C TYR A 213 16.66 -2.86 -5.90
N ILE A 214 17.25 -2.38 -7.00
CA ILE A 214 17.20 -0.98 -7.41
C ILE A 214 16.57 -0.88 -8.80
N ALA A 215 15.62 0.05 -8.96
CA ALA A 215 14.96 0.27 -10.24
C ALA A 215 15.94 0.84 -11.27
N LYS A 216 15.86 0.33 -12.50
CA LYS A 216 16.60 0.87 -13.65
C LYS A 216 16.00 2.19 -14.12
N ASP A 217 16.85 3.10 -14.58
CA ASP A 217 16.39 4.39 -15.12
C ASP A 217 15.65 4.22 -16.44
N ASN A 218 16.18 3.32 -17.28
CA ASN A 218 15.70 3.00 -18.61
C ASN A 218 15.21 1.55 -18.62
N ALA A 219 13.90 1.38 -18.51
CA ALA A 219 13.22 0.10 -18.59
C ALA A 219 12.17 0.14 -19.71
N PRO A 220 11.76 -1.01 -20.27
CA PRO A 220 10.64 -1.05 -21.20
C PRO A 220 9.33 -0.66 -20.51
N ILE A 221 8.25 -0.53 -21.28
CA ILE A 221 6.92 -0.25 -20.73
C ILE A 221 6.46 -1.47 -19.92
N LEU A 222 6.00 -1.23 -18.69
CA LEU A 222 5.40 -2.27 -17.86
C LEU A 222 3.89 -2.35 -18.12
N HIS A 223 3.41 -3.52 -18.52
CA HIS A 223 1.98 -3.77 -18.72
C HIS A 223 1.33 -4.26 -17.43
N TYR A 224 0.54 -3.42 -16.77
CA TYR A 224 -0.01 -3.72 -15.44
C TYR A 224 -0.97 -4.92 -15.44
N ASP A 225 -1.64 -5.20 -16.55
CA ASP A 225 -2.54 -6.34 -16.67
C ASP A 225 -1.82 -7.69 -16.84
N LYS A 226 -0.50 -7.69 -17.08
CA LYS A 226 0.29 -8.92 -17.29
C LYS A 226 1.02 -9.34 -16.01
N ILE A 227 0.45 -10.32 -15.33
CA ILE A 227 1.02 -10.96 -14.14
C ILE A 227 2.13 -11.95 -14.55
N ASN A 228 3.22 -12.02 -13.79
CA ASN A 228 4.32 -12.97 -13.98
C ASN A 228 4.83 -13.05 -15.44
N SER A 229 5.09 -11.90 -16.05
CA SER A 229 5.39 -11.80 -17.49
C SER A 229 6.57 -10.89 -17.83
N HIS A 230 7.00 -10.06 -16.89
CA HIS A 230 8.11 -9.12 -17.09
C HIS A 230 9.38 -9.71 -16.52
N LYS A 231 10.43 -9.78 -17.33
CA LYS A 231 11.75 -10.22 -16.87
C LYS A 231 12.30 -9.24 -15.85
N VAL A 232 12.69 -9.74 -14.68
CA VAL A 232 13.23 -8.91 -13.60
C VAL A 232 14.42 -8.07 -14.06
N THR A 233 15.32 -8.66 -14.86
CA THR A 233 16.56 -8.03 -15.33
C THR A 233 16.34 -6.84 -16.26
N ASP A 234 15.14 -6.69 -16.83
CA ASP A 234 14.83 -5.57 -17.72
C ASP A 234 14.44 -4.32 -16.92
N PHE A 235 14.07 -4.47 -15.64
CA PHE A 235 13.54 -3.40 -14.79
C PHE A 235 14.35 -3.16 -13.51
N TRP A 236 15.06 -4.16 -13.01
CA TRP A 236 15.74 -4.10 -11.70
C TRP A 236 17.18 -4.61 -11.79
N ASP A 237 18.07 -3.94 -11.07
CA ASP A 237 19.38 -4.49 -10.71
C ASP A 237 19.33 -5.07 -9.30
N THR A 238 20.08 -6.16 -9.09
CA THR A 238 20.22 -6.78 -7.76
C THR A 238 21.38 -6.14 -7.00
N ILE A 239 21.18 -5.90 -5.71
CA ILE A 239 22.21 -5.37 -4.82
C ILE A 239 22.58 -6.44 -3.80
N LYS A 240 23.89 -6.68 -3.68
CA LYS A 240 24.50 -7.49 -2.62
C LYS A 240 25.31 -6.55 -1.73
N THR A 241 25.02 -6.56 -0.44
CA THR A 241 25.74 -5.78 0.57
C THR A 241 27.03 -6.52 0.97
N LYS A 242 28.12 -5.77 1.22
CA LYS A 242 29.41 -6.34 1.64
C LYS A 242 29.71 -6.09 3.12
N ASP A 243 29.33 -4.92 3.63
CA ASP A 243 29.68 -4.45 4.98
C ASP A 243 28.44 -4.13 5.82
N ASP A 244 27.35 -4.90 5.65
CA ASP A 244 26.09 -4.72 6.38
C ASP A 244 25.47 -3.31 6.29
N TYR A 245 25.80 -2.55 5.23
CA TYR A 245 25.20 -1.25 4.92
C TYR A 245 24.87 -1.10 3.43
N LEU A 246 23.97 -0.15 3.13
CA LEU A 246 23.61 0.27 1.78
C LEU A 246 23.49 1.80 1.71
N ILE A 247 24.08 2.41 0.68
CA ILE A 247 23.89 3.84 0.39
C ILE A 247 22.68 3.99 -0.54
N ILE A 248 21.63 4.64 -0.03
CA ILE A 248 20.45 5.03 -0.80
C ILE A 248 20.75 6.35 -1.50
N LYS A 249 20.78 6.32 -2.84
CA LYS A 249 21.09 7.49 -3.67
C LYS A 249 19.84 8.33 -3.95
N PRO A 250 19.95 9.67 -4.03
CA PRO A 250 18.84 10.55 -4.43
C PRO A 250 18.24 10.13 -5.77
N GLY A 251 16.91 10.19 -5.87
CA GLY A 251 16.17 9.89 -7.10
C GLY A 251 16.15 8.40 -7.49
N LYS A 252 16.78 7.51 -6.72
CA LYS A 252 16.74 6.06 -6.92
C LYS A 252 15.69 5.40 -6.05
N PHE A 253 15.09 4.34 -6.58
CA PHE A 253 14.09 3.54 -5.87
C PHE A 253 14.64 2.17 -5.49
N TYR A 254 14.47 1.82 -4.22
CA TYR A 254 14.95 0.56 -3.68
C TYR A 254 13.81 -0.26 -3.08
N ILE A 255 13.87 -1.58 -3.31
CA ILE A 255 13.04 -2.55 -2.62
C ILE A 255 13.94 -3.35 -1.68
N LEU A 256 13.62 -3.29 -0.40
CA LEU A 256 14.26 -4.02 0.69
C LEU A 256 13.22 -4.89 1.41
N LYS A 257 13.64 -5.55 2.48
CA LYS A 257 12.74 -6.26 3.37
C LYS A 257 13.06 -5.98 4.83
N SER A 258 12.10 -6.28 5.69
CA SER A 258 12.31 -6.27 7.13
C SER A 258 13.28 -7.36 7.58
N LYS A 259 13.94 -7.11 8.71
CA LYS A 259 14.78 -8.08 9.43
C LYS A 259 13.95 -9.08 10.20
N GLN A 260 12.86 -8.63 10.80
CA GLN A 260 11.92 -9.49 11.51
C GLN A 260 10.79 -9.96 10.60
N LYS A 261 10.26 -11.15 10.88
CA LYS A 261 9.00 -11.62 10.30
C LYS A 261 7.84 -11.09 11.15
N ILE A 262 6.83 -10.55 10.51
CA ILE A 262 5.70 -9.85 11.13
C ILE A 262 4.43 -10.68 10.95
N ARG A 263 3.57 -10.69 11.96
CA ARG A 263 2.24 -11.27 11.89
C ARG A 263 1.17 -10.26 12.29
N ILE A 264 0.07 -10.25 11.53
CA ILE A 264 -1.17 -9.54 11.87
C ILE A 264 -2.20 -10.58 12.31
N PRO A 265 -2.60 -10.60 13.60
CA PRO A 265 -3.63 -11.51 14.10
C PRO A 265 -4.96 -11.35 13.36
N LYS A 266 -5.80 -12.38 13.37
CA LYS A 266 -7.10 -12.40 12.68
C LYS A 266 -8.12 -11.38 13.20
N THR A 267 -7.90 -10.87 14.42
CA THR A 267 -8.75 -9.87 15.09
C THR A 267 -8.28 -8.43 14.90
N MET A 268 -7.16 -8.24 14.21
CA MET A 268 -6.53 -6.94 14.01
C MET A 268 -6.24 -6.70 12.53
N ALA A 269 -6.08 -5.44 12.18
CA ALA A 269 -5.43 -5.05 10.94
C ALA A 269 -4.19 -4.21 11.26
N GLY A 270 -3.31 -4.05 10.28
CA GLY A 270 -2.12 -3.20 10.39
C GLY A 270 -2.13 -2.07 9.37
N GLU A 271 -1.40 -1.01 9.69
CA GLU A 271 -1.06 0.06 8.77
C GLU A 271 0.43 0.41 8.96
N MET A 272 1.20 0.37 7.89
CA MET A 272 2.58 0.83 7.94
C MET A 272 2.60 2.35 8.10
N LYS A 273 3.44 2.86 9.00
CA LYS A 273 3.72 4.28 9.16
C LYS A 273 5.24 4.50 9.07
N PRO A 274 5.68 5.64 8.50
CA PRO A 274 7.06 6.08 8.64
C PRO A 274 7.44 6.16 10.12
N TYR A 275 8.67 5.77 10.47
CA TYR A 275 9.11 5.70 11.86
C TYR A 275 9.17 7.10 12.51
N ASP A 276 9.74 8.08 11.83
CA ASP A 276 9.81 9.47 12.32
C ASP A 276 10.11 10.45 11.17
N THR A 277 9.47 11.62 11.19
CA THR A 277 9.77 12.75 10.28
C THR A 277 11.09 13.45 10.61
N GLY A 278 11.71 13.16 11.76
CA GLY A 278 12.99 13.72 12.19
C GLY A 278 14.24 13.10 11.53
N ILE A 279 14.12 12.02 10.76
CA ILE A 279 15.26 11.35 10.08
C ILE A 279 15.70 12.10 8.80
N GLY A 280 15.22 13.33 8.62
CA GLY A 280 15.49 14.15 7.44
C GLY A 280 14.66 13.69 6.25
N ASP A 281 15.31 13.55 5.10
CA ASP A 281 14.66 13.35 3.81
C ASP A 281 14.49 11.86 3.41
N PHE A 282 15.12 10.95 4.17
CA PHE A 282 14.93 9.51 4.00
C PHE A 282 13.56 9.06 4.50
N ARG A 283 12.79 8.35 3.68
CA ARG A 283 11.48 7.81 4.07
C ARG A 283 11.26 6.41 3.52
N VAL A 284 10.49 5.62 4.27
CA VAL A 284 9.78 4.47 3.67
C VAL A 284 8.59 5.05 2.91
N HIS A 285 8.60 4.84 1.59
CA HIS A 285 7.54 5.29 0.70
C HIS A 285 6.45 4.22 0.62
N TYR A 286 5.24 4.63 0.24
CA TYR A 286 4.14 3.69 -0.05
C TYR A 286 3.70 2.83 1.13
N ALA A 287 3.70 3.41 2.34
CA ALA A 287 3.14 2.79 3.55
C ALA A 287 1.73 2.24 3.26
N GLY A 288 1.55 0.94 3.49
CA GLY A 288 0.37 0.20 3.07
C GLY A 288 -0.41 -0.43 4.21
N PHE A 289 -1.62 -0.88 3.90
CA PHE A 289 -2.41 -1.73 4.77
C PHE A 289 -1.81 -3.14 4.88
N PHE A 290 -1.88 -3.70 6.08
CA PHE A 290 -1.77 -5.12 6.32
C PHE A 290 -3.13 -5.68 6.73
N ASP A 291 -3.51 -6.78 6.11
CA ASP A 291 -4.78 -7.45 6.37
C ASP A 291 -4.67 -8.48 7.51
N PRO A 292 -5.79 -8.77 8.19
CA PRO A 292 -5.90 -9.85 9.15
C PRO A 292 -5.38 -11.18 8.60
N GLY A 293 -4.51 -11.84 9.35
CA GLY A 293 -3.88 -13.12 8.96
C GLY A 293 -2.58 -12.98 8.18
N PHE A 294 -2.12 -11.76 7.85
CA PHE A 294 -0.81 -11.58 7.22
C PHE A 294 0.28 -12.22 8.09
N GLY A 295 1.09 -13.10 7.49
CA GLY A 295 2.17 -13.80 8.19
C GLY A 295 1.70 -14.87 9.18
N ASP A 296 0.43 -15.27 9.18
CA ASP A 296 -0.01 -16.37 10.05
C ASP A 296 0.59 -17.73 9.60
N PRO A 297 1.07 -18.59 10.52
CA PRO A 297 1.24 -18.38 11.96
C PRO A 297 2.64 -17.92 12.39
N PHE A 298 3.66 -18.01 11.53
CA PHE A 298 5.09 -17.84 11.90
C PHE A 298 5.73 -16.56 11.39
N GLY A 299 4.92 -15.56 11.05
CA GLY A 299 5.29 -14.29 10.44
C GLY A 299 5.62 -14.37 8.95
N SER A 300 5.65 -13.20 8.31
CA SER A 300 6.14 -12.96 6.95
C SER A 300 6.99 -11.68 6.92
N TYR A 301 7.98 -11.59 6.05
CA TYR A 301 8.76 -10.36 5.94
C TYR A 301 7.88 -9.24 5.34
N ALA A 302 7.99 -8.03 5.89
CA ALA A 302 7.47 -6.85 5.22
C ALA A 302 8.45 -6.44 4.12
N VAL A 303 7.94 -6.19 2.93
CA VAL A 303 8.71 -5.51 1.89
C VAL A 303 8.70 -4.02 2.18
N LEU A 304 9.85 -3.37 1.97
CA LEU A 304 10.07 -1.97 2.32
C LEU A 304 10.54 -1.22 1.09
N GLU A 305 9.74 -0.26 0.65
CA GLU A 305 10.04 0.65 -0.44
C GLU A 305 10.77 1.90 0.09
N VAL A 306 11.99 2.15 -0.38
CA VAL A 306 12.88 3.16 0.21
C VAL A 306 13.42 4.14 -0.84
N LYS A 307 13.42 5.43 -0.48
CA LYS A 307 14.03 6.53 -1.25
C LYS A 307 14.57 7.63 -0.34
N THR A 308 15.38 8.48 -0.97
CA THR A 308 15.79 9.80 -0.48
C THR A 308 15.68 10.78 -1.67
N ASN A 309 15.41 12.06 -1.42
CA ASN A 309 15.18 13.09 -2.44
C ASN A 309 16.38 14.03 -2.63
N GLU A 310 17.05 14.45 -1.56
CA GLU A 310 18.06 15.52 -1.55
C GLU A 310 19.48 14.97 -1.42
N VAL A 311 19.76 14.20 -0.37
CA VAL A 311 21.12 13.72 -0.04
C VAL A 311 21.19 12.20 0.06
N PRO A 312 22.34 11.58 -0.30
CA PRO A 312 22.55 10.16 -0.05
C PRO A 312 22.39 9.82 1.43
N PHE A 313 21.78 8.67 1.71
CA PHE A 313 21.56 8.19 3.07
C PHE A 313 22.21 6.83 3.27
N ILE A 314 23.01 6.68 4.32
CA ILE A 314 23.62 5.39 4.68
C ILE A 314 22.64 4.63 5.57
N LEU A 315 22.17 3.49 5.09
CA LEU A 315 21.28 2.60 5.82
C LEU A 315 22.09 1.41 6.34
N HIS A 316 22.06 1.17 7.64
CA HIS A 316 22.71 0.03 8.28
C HIS A 316 21.74 -1.12 8.54
N ASP A 317 22.25 -2.35 8.53
CA ASP A 317 21.50 -3.53 8.95
C ASP A 317 20.91 -3.34 10.36
N GLY A 318 19.63 -3.72 10.54
CA GLY A 318 18.94 -3.56 11.81
C GLY A 318 18.50 -2.13 12.15
N GLN A 319 18.75 -1.14 11.29
CA GLN A 319 18.21 0.20 11.47
C GLN A 319 16.68 0.19 11.36
N VAL A 320 16.00 0.84 12.31
CA VAL A 320 14.54 1.01 12.30
C VAL A 320 14.17 2.06 11.25
N ILE A 321 13.27 1.70 10.33
CA ILE A 321 12.86 2.59 9.23
C ILE A 321 11.34 2.76 9.09
N ALA A 322 10.56 1.88 9.72
CA ALA A 322 9.11 1.96 9.72
C ALA A 322 8.54 1.49 11.07
N LYS A 323 7.25 1.71 11.26
CA LYS A 323 6.46 1.08 12.32
C LYS A 323 5.15 0.57 11.74
N ILE A 324 4.57 -0.44 12.37
CA ILE A 324 3.23 -0.93 12.05
C ILE A 324 2.30 -0.55 13.19
N GLN A 325 1.31 0.27 12.88
CA GLN A 325 0.24 0.60 13.79
C GLN A 325 -0.84 -0.49 13.68
N TYR A 326 -1.19 -1.08 14.81
CA TYR A 326 -2.24 -2.10 14.87
C TYR A 326 -3.57 -1.43 15.21
N GLU A 327 -4.64 -1.91 14.59
CA GLU A 327 -6.00 -1.44 14.83
C GLU A 327 -6.95 -2.63 15.00
N LYS A 328 -7.99 -2.44 15.82
CA LYS A 328 -9.00 -3.47 16.04
C LYS A 328 -9.99 -3.53 14.88
N LEU A 329 -10.36 -4.74 14.50
CA LEU A 329 -11.52 -4.97 13.62
C LEU A 329 -12.83 -4.75 14.40
N ASN A 330 -13.91 -4.49 13.68
CA ASN A 330 -15.25 -4.38 14.26
C ASN A 330 -15.82 -5.72 14.72
N LYS A 331 -15.40 -6.82 14.08
CA LYS A 331 -15.71 -8.20 14.41
C LYS A 331 -14.61 -9.12 13.87
N GLU A 332 -14.59 -10.37 14.30
CA GLU A 332 -13.68 -11.36 13.72
C GLU A 332 -14.04 -11.64 12.26
N THR A 333 -13.06 -11.59 11.37
CA THR A 333 -13.27 -11.91 9.96
C THR A 333 -13.11 -13.41 9.70
N LYS A 334 -13.99 -13.98 8.86
CA LYS A 334 -13.86 -15.38 8.41
C LYS A 334 -12.90 -15.51 7.23
N VAL A 335 -12.59 -14.40 6.57
CA VAL A 335 -11.71 -14.36 5.41
C VAL A 335 -10.39 -13.75 5.81
N VAL A 336 -9.35 -14.58 5.85
CA VAL A 336 -8.01 -14.16 6.27
C VAL A 336 -7.04 -14.16 5.11
N TYR A 337 -6.04 -13.29 5.19
CA TYR A 337 -4.94 -13.26 4.26
C TYR A 337 -4.18 -14.59 4.30
N GLY A 338 -3.83 -15.13 3.14
CA GLY A 338 -3.08 -16.38 2.98
C GLY A 338 -3.89 -17.65 2.73
N SER A 339 -5.16 -17.74 3.16
CA SER A 339 -5.94 -18.99 3.04
C SER A 339 -6.98 -18.98 1.91
N ASN A 340 -7.82 -17.93 1.84
CA ASN A 340 -9.05 -17.94 1.03
C ASN A 340 -9.03 -16.93 -0.14
N ILE A 341 -8.06 -16.00 -0.16
CA ILE A 341 -7.89 -14.98 -1.20
C ILE A 341 -6.51 -15.14 -1.85
N LYS A 342 -6.36 -14.81 -3.14
CA LYS A 342 -5.06 -14.74 -3.85
C LYS A 342 -4.09 -13.81 -3.11
N SER A 343 -3.27 -14.40 -2.26
CA SER A 343 -2.41 -13.69 -1.31
C SER A 343 -0.99 -13.65 -1.84
N ASN A 344 -0.71 -12.66 -2.66
CA ASN A 344 0.56 -12.56 -3.41
C ASN A 344 1.81 -12.42 -2.50
N TYR A 345 1.63 -12.07 -1.23
CA TYR A 345 2.73 -11.65 -0.34
C TYR A 345 2.78 -12.42 0.99
N GLN A 346 2.04 -13.52 1.10
CA GLN A 346 2.12 -14.41 2.26
C GLN A 346 3.45 -15.20 2.21
N ASN A 347 4.11 -15.35 3.36
CA ASN A 347 5.40 -16.06 3.50
C ASN A 347 6.51 -15.55 2.54
N GLN A 348 6.45 -14.27 2.16
CA GLN A 348 7.42 -13.68 1.24
C GLN A 348 8.78 -13.47 1.92
N ALA A 349 9.84 -13.54 1.12
CA ALA A 349 11.17 -13.05 1.46
C ALA A 349 11.36 -11.63 0.90
N LEU A 350 12.45 -11.38 0.17
CA LEU A 350 12.58 -10.17 -0.65
C LEU A 350 11.82 -10.40 -1.96
N ALA A 351 10.77 -9.64 -2.22
CA ALA A 351 9.87 -9.87 -3.35
C ALA A 351 9.58 -8.59 -4.14
N LEU A 352 9.63 -8.69 -5.47
CA LEU A 352 9.16 -7.68 -6.41
C LEU A 352 7.64 -7.78 -6.60
N SER A 353 7.08 -6.86 -7.38
CA SER A 353 5.64 -6.85 -7.71
C SER A 353 5.23 -8.13 -8.47
N LYS A 354 3.97 -8.54 -8.32
CA LYS A 354 3.36 -9.72 -8.98
C LYS A 354 3.48 -9.75 -10.52
N HIS A 355 3.85 -8.63 -11.15
CA HIS A 355 4.01 -8.48 -12.59
C HIS A 355 5.30 -9.11 -13.13
N PHE A 356 6.30 -9.28 -12.26
CA PHE A 356 7.59 -9.85 -12.64
C PHE A 356 7.58 -11.37 -12.59
N GLU A 357 8.34 -11.98 -13.49
CA GLU A 357 8.57 -13.42 -13.51
C GLU A 357 9.19 -13.88 -12.18
N THR A 358 8.64 -14.95 -11.59
CA THR A 358 9.26 -15.60 -10.44
C THR A 358 10.64 -16.08 -10.83
N LEU A 359 11.67 -15.52 -10.20
CA LEU A 359 13.04 -16.02 -10.31
C LEU A 359 13.04 -17.47 -9.79
N ARG A 360 13.11 -18.44 -10.70
CA ARG A 360 13.41 -19.83 -10.32
C ARG A 360 14.86 -19.83 -9.88
N ASN A 361 15.09 -20.06 -8.59
CA ASN A 361 16.42 -20.30 -8.04
C ASN A 361 17.02 -21.57 -8.61
#